data_AF-A0A087SHV4-F1
#
_entry.id   AF-A0A087SHV4-F1
#
_cell.length_a   1.000
_cell.length_b   1.000
_cell.length_c   1.000
_cell.angle_alpha   90.00
_cell.angle_beta   90.00
_cell.angle_gamma   90.00
#
_symmetry.space_group_name_H-M   'P 1'
#
loop_
_entity.id
_entity.type
_entity.pdbx_description
1 polymer ?
#
loop_
_entity_poly.entity_id
_entity_poly.type
_entity_poly.pdbx_seq_one_letter_code
_entity_poly.pdbx_strand_id
1 'polypeptide(L)'
;MARHLKTLIKFRSGPITLAEYMSEVLTNPTAGYYINRDVFGTAGDFITSPEISQMFGEMVGIWCVSTWMQMGSPPRLRIVEMGPGRGTLMADLLRGTAAFPTFHSAIQVDLVEDLPTLFIGHEFIDALPVHQFQKTGRWARWRGTLARTLTDGPYEASLAAIARHRFRPLLQAPGSADLSARVDFSALRQAARGAGQGVACHGPLTQASFLLGLGMGARLEALLRGADAGQARDLVAGFRRLVGVEGPRMSREAEDAGAAAGGGEARGGAAGAAGHPGPTEGAEGEEEEGMGVSYKAMCISSSDLPVPAPFDKEITDIRRDTASGVTISPTGDNIRELVGCLRGPPDTPYAGGYFYVSITLDQQHPFAPPKMRFQNKVWHPNVSSANGAICLDILKDQWSPAMTLKTALLSLQSLLSSPQPDDPQDAVVARQCLTDPAEFQRTARLWTESFAQERRADAAKLGRLTDMGFDRGAAEAALLAAGGDENAALEALLGGG
;
A
#
# COMPACT_ATOMS: atom_id res chain seq x y z
N MET A 1 -33.33 -5.73 25.12
CA MET A 1 -32.77 -4.37 24.93
C MET A 1 -33.76 -3.22 25.14
N ALA A 2 -34.82 -3.03 24.33
CA ALA A 2 -35.69 -1.84 24.44
C ALA A 2 -36.28 -1.57 25.84
N ARG A 3 -36.64 -2.63 26.59
CA ARG A 3 -37.11 -2.53 27.97
C ARG A 3 -36.01 -1.99 28.91
N HIS A 4 -34.78 -2.48 28.76
CA HIS A 4 -33.61 -2.04 29.51
C HIS A 4 -33.33 -0.55 29.31
N LEU A 5 -33.27 -0.09 28.06
CA LEU A 5 -33.07 1.33 27.73
C LEU A 5 -34.14 2.24 28.35
N LYS A 6 -35.41 1.82 28.32
CA LYS A 6 -36.51 2.57 28.97
C LYS A 6 -36.33 2.65 30.48
N THR A 7 -35.88 1.57 31.13
CA THR A 7 -35.58 1.56 32.56
C THR A 7 -34.40 2.47 32.88
N LEU A 8 -33.34 2.45 32.07
CA LEU A 8 -32.16 3.29 32.24
C LEU A 8 -32.51 4.78 32.17
N ILE A 9 -33.30 5.20 31.17
CA ILE A 9 -33.79 6.59 31.03
C ILE A 9 -34.60 7.01 32.26
N LYS A 10 -35.50 6.13 32.74
CA LYS A 10 -36.30 6.42 33.95
C LYS A 10 -35.43 6.54 35.19
N PHE A 11 -34.48 5.62 35.39
CA PHE A 11 -33.58 5.60 36.54
C PHE A 11 -32.72 6.87 36.60
N ARG A 12 -32.18 7.31 35.46
CA ARG A 12 -31.37 8.53 35.38
C ARG A 12 -32.18 9.82 35.41
N SER A 13 -33.51 9.73 35.49
CA SER A 13 -34.42 10.88 35.53
C SER A 13 -34.16 11.87 34.38
N GLY A 14 -33.80 11.34 33.22
CA GLY A 14 -33.37 12.16 32.09
C GLY A 14 -33.03 11.33 30.85
N PRO A 15 -33.04 11.98 29.68
CA PRO A 15 -32.64 11.36 28.43
C PRO A 15 -31.17 10.93 28.46
N ILE A 16 -30.87 9.82 27.79
CA ILE A 16 -29.51 9.33 27.60
C ILE A 16 -28.87 9.98 26.36
N THR A 17 -27.55 9.97 26.31
CA THR A 17 -26.77 10.41 25.15
C THR A 17 -26.77 9.34 24.04
N LEU A 18 -26.41 9.74 22.83
CA LEU A 18 -26.24 8.79 21.71
C LEU A 18 -25.12 7.78 21.97
N ALA A 19 -24.02 8.22 22.59
CA ALA A 19 -22.92 7.35 22.97
C ALA A 19 -23.37 6.27 23.97
N GLU A 20 -24.14 6.65 25.00
CA GLU A 20 -24.70 5.68 25.94
C GLU A 20 -25.67 4.71 25.27
N TYR A 21 -26.48 5.20 24.32
CA TYR A 21 -27.34 4.34 23.52
C TYR A 21 -26.53 3.32 22.71
N MET A 22 -25.48 3.74 22.00
CA MET A 22 -24.61 2.85 21.23
C MET A 22 -23.92 1.82 22.12
N SER A 23 -23.32 2.23 23.24
CA SER A 23 -22.68 1.31 24.19
C SER A 23 -23.66 0.24 24.68
N GLU A 24 -24.86 0.64 25.09
CA GLU A 24 -25.87 -0.32 25.56
C GLU A 24 -26.36 -1.25 24.43
N VAL A 25 -26.51 -0.74 23.21
CA VAL A 25 -26.98 -1.55 22.08
C VAL A 25 -25.92 -2.53 21.59
N LEU A 26 -24.65 -2.13 21.54
CA LEU A 26 -23.56 -2.92 20.96
C LEU A 26 -22.94 -3.88 21.97
N THR A 27 -22.63 -3.42 23.19
CA THR A 27 -21.74 -4.13 24.12
C THR A 27 -22.37 -4.48 25.47
N ASN A 28 -23.68 -4.26 25.66
CA ASN A 28 -24.35 -4.67 26.90
C ASN A 28 -24.13 -6.18 27.19
N PRO A 29 -23.66 -6.56 28.39
CA PRO A 29 -23.29 -7.94 28.70
C PRO A 29 -24.42 -8.98 28.59
N THR A 30 -25.67 -8.54 28.61
CA THR A 30 -26.85 -9.42 28.62
C THR A 30 -27.67 -9.39 27.35
N ALA A 31 -27.52 -8.33 26.54
CA ALA A 31 -28.42 -8.07 25.42
C ALA A 31 -27.75 -7.35 24.22
N GLY A 32 -26.45 -7.06 24.31
CA GLY A 32 -25.70 -6.33 23.29
C GLY A 32 -25.54 -7.13 22.00
N TYR A 33 -25.50 -6.41 20.88
CA TYR A 33 -25.39 -6.98 19.54
C TYR A 33 -24.18 -7.90 19.39
N TYR A 34 -23.00 -7.48 19.87
CA TYR A 34 -21.75 -8.25 19.77
C TYR A 34 -21.59 -9.35 20.84
N ILE A 35 -22.45 -9.38 21.87
CA ILE A 35 -22.31 -10.31 23.00
C ILE A 35 -23.16 -11.58 22.82
N ASN A 36 -24.32 -11.46 22.16
CA ASN A 36 -25.33 -12.52 22.15
C ASN A 36 -25.58 -13.15 20.79
N ARG A 37 -24.75 -12.86 19.79
CA ARG A 37 -24.94 -13.35 18.42
C ARG A 37 -23.59 -13.71 17.81
N ASP A 38 -23.59 -14.77 17.02
CA ASP A 38 -22.49 -15.07 16.09
C ASP A 38 -22.71 -14.20 14.84
N VAL A 39 -22.10 -13.01 14.84
CA VAL A 39 -22.37 -11.94 13.84
C VAL A 39 -21.39 -11.93 12.66
N PHE A 40 -20.36 -12.79 12.68
CA PHE A 40 -19.22 -12.75 11.76
C PHE A 40 -19.18 -13.93 10.77
N GLY A 41 -19.00 -13.65 9.47
CA GLY A 41 -18.79 -14.64 8.40
C GLY A 41 -19.86 -14.60 7.30
N THR A 42 -19.79 -15.51 6.32
CA THR A 42 -20.70 -15.56 5.14
C THR A 42 -22.18 -15.77 5.47
N ALA A 43 -22.49 -16.29 6.66
CA ALA A 43 -23.85 -16.42 7.21
C ALA A 43 -24.20 -15.33 8.25
N GLY A 44 -23.27 -14.41 8.55
CA GLY A 44 -23.44 -13.27 9.46
C GLY A 44 -24.02 -12.03 8.77
N ASP A 45 -24.19 -10.94 9.51
CA ASP A 45 -24.76 -9.69 8.97
C ASP A 45 -23.70 -8.84 8.19
N PHE A 46 -22.41 -9.16 8.33
CA PHE A 46 -21.27 -8.44 7.73
C PHE A 46 -20.24 -9.39 7.09
N ILE A 47 -19.73 -8.99 5.91
CA ILE A 47 -18.52 -9.57 5.31
C ILE A 47 -17.44 -8.49 5.39
N THR A 48 -16.53 -8.61 6.36
CA THR A 48 -15.42 -7.67 6.60
C THR A 48 -14.26 -7.96 5.63
N SER A 49 -13.35 -6.99 5.43
CA SER A 49 -12.23 -7.15 4.49
C SER A 49 -11.38 -8.43 4.67
N PRO A 50 -11.04 -8.88 5.90
CA PRO A 50 -10.37 -10.16 6.13
C PRO A 50 -11.18 -11.38 5.66
N GLU A 51 -12.50 -11.33 5.76
CA GLU A 51 -13.41 -12.41 5.33
C GLU A 51 -13.65 -12.40 3.81
N ILE A 52 -13.38 -11.27 3.13
CA ILE A 52 -13.48 -11.16 1.66
C ILE A 52 -12.31 -11.86 0.98
N SER A 53 -11.09 -11.67 1.49
CA SER A 53 -9.92 -12.29 0.87
C SER A 53 -8.73 -12.35 1.83
N GLN A 54 -8.07 -13.51 1.83
CA GLN A 54 -6.81 -13.74 2.53
C GLN A 54 -5.72 -12.72 2.16
N MET A 55 -5.78 -12.16 0.94
CA MET A 55 -4.80 -11.18 0.47
C MET A 55 -4.82 -9.92 1.35
N PHE A 56 -5.95 -9.57 1.96
CA PHE A 56 -6.04 -8.41 2.84
C PHE A 56 -5.10 -8.56 4.05
N GLY A 57 -5.21 -9.67 4.78
CA GLY A 57 -4.36 -9.92 5.94
C GLY A 57 -2.88 -10.11 5.59
N GLU A 58 -2.60 -10.71 4.43
CA GLU A 58 -1.24 -10.81 3.91
C GLU A 58 -0.63 -9.42 3.65
N MET A 59 -1.37 -8.48 3.06
CA MET A 59 -0.90 -7.10 2.83
C MET A 59 -0.68 -6.35 4.15
N VAL A 60 -1.60 -6.46 5.11
CA VAL A 60 -1.40 -5.89 6.44
C VAL A 60 -0.15 -6.47 7.11
N GLY A 61 0.13 -7.76 6.91
CA GLY A 61 1.36 -8.39 7.37
C GLY A 61 2.63 -7.84 6.72
N ILE A 62 2.63 -7.64 5.40
CA ILE A 62 3.74 -6.97 4.70
C ILE A 62 3.96 -5.56 5.25
N TRP A 63 2.88 -4.82 5.52
CA TRP A 63 2.98 -3.52 6.17
C TRP A 63 3.61 -3.61 7.57
N CYS A 64 3.20 -4.56 8.41
CA CYS A 64 3.79 -4.77 9.74
C CYS A 64 5.29 -5.13 9.68
N VAL A 65 5.68 -6.02 8.77
CA VAL A 65 7.09 -6.38 8.54
C VAL A 65 7.88 -5.14 8.12
N SER A 66 7.36 -4.38 7.17
CA SER A 66 7.96 -3.12 6.71
C SER A 66 8.12 -2.17 7.89
N THR A 67 7.07 -1.87 8.65
CA THR A 67 7.15 -0.98 9.81
C THR A 67 8.15 -1.48 10.86
N TRP A 68 8.18 -2.78 11.15
CA TRP A 68 9.16 -3.35 12.08
C TRP A 68 10.61 -3.16 11.59
N MET A 69 10.88 -3.34 10.30
CA MET A 69 12.20 -3.07 9.73
C MET A 69 12.56 -1.59 9.88
N GLN A 70 11.60 -0.70 9.65
CA GLN A 70 11.75 0.75 9.81
C GLN A 70 12.07 1.14 11.26
N MET A 71 11.56 0.39 12.23
CA MET A 71 11.88 0.51 13.66
C MET A 71 13.32 0.10 14.02
N GLY A 72 14.14 -0.27 13.04
CA GLY A 72 15.47 -0.82 13.28
C GLY A 72 15.43 -2.31 13.62
N SER A 73 14.34 -3.01 13.29
CA SER A 73 14.16 -4.45 13.54
C SER A 73 14.35 -4.82 15.01
N PRO A 74 13.60 -4.19 15.95
CA PRO A 74 13.77 -4.47 17.37
C PRO A 74 13.56 -5.97 17.65
N PRO A 75 14.35 -6.56 18.56
CA PRO A 75 14.31 -8.00 18.83
C PRO A 75 13.01 -8.44 19.50
N ARG A 76 12.19 -7.49 19.95
CA ARG A 76 10.85 -7.71 20.47
C ARG A 76 9.92 -6.63 19.92
N LEU A 77 8.80 -7.06 19.37
CA LEU A 77 7.73 -6.24 18.84
C LEU A 77 6.40 -6.78 19.33
N ARG A 78 5.49 -5.90 19.74
CA ARG A 78 4.11 -6.29 20.01
C ARG A 78 3.21 -5.96 18.84
N ILE A 79 2.31 -6.87 18.51
CA ILE A 79 1.20 -6.60 17.59
C ILE A 79 -0.12 -6.75 18.37
N VAL A 80 -0.92 -5.70 18.38
CA VAL A 80 -2.24 -5.65 19.03
C VAL A 80 -3.30 -5.41 17.97
N GLU A 81 -4.26 -6.32 17.86
CA GLU A 81 -5.46 -6.13 17.05
C GLU A 81 -6.63 -5.70 17.93
N MET A 82 -7.24 -4.55 17.60
CA MET A 82 -8.38 -4.01 18.33
C MET A 82 -9.67 -4.60 17.75
N GLY A 83 -10.38 -5.41 18.56
CA GLY A 83 -11.61 -6.07 18.12
C GLY A 83 -11.37 -7.14 17.05
N PRO A 84 -10.60 -8.22 17.34
CA PRO A 84 -10.12 -9.16 16.31
C PRO A 84 -11.22 -10.01 15.65
N GLY A 85 -12.48 -9.90 16.10
CA GLY A 85 -13.57 -10.75 15.60
C GLY A 85 -13.23 -12.23 15.72
N ARG A 86 -13.12 -12.92 14.57
CA ARG A 86 -12.73 -14.34 14.48
C ARG A 86 -11.21 -14.58 14.49
N GLY A 87 -10.40 -13.53 14.47
CA GLY A 87 -8.94 -13.59 14.39
C GLY A 87 -8.40 -13.89 12.99
N THR A 88 -9.25 -13.84 11.95
CA THR A 88 -8.89 -14.13 10.55
C THR A 88 -7.77 -13.23 10.06
N LEU A 89 -7.83 -11.92 10.39
CA LEU A 89 -6.79 -10.96 10.04
C LEU A 89 -5.42 -11.35 10.60
N MET A 90 -5.34 -11.62 11.91
CA MET A 90 -4.11 -12.07 12.55
C MET A 90 -3.60 -13.39 11.97
N ALA A 91 -4.49 -14.35 11.70
CA ALA A 91 -4.10 -15.63 11.12
C ALA A 91 -3.46 -15.46 9.73
N ASP A 92 -4.05 -14.65 8.87
CA ASP A 92 -3.53 -14.35 7.53
C ASP A 92 -2.24 -13.53 7.57
N LEU A 93 -2.13 -12.59 8.50
CA LEU A 93 -0.90 -11.83 8.74
C LEU A 93 0.25 -12.77 9.12
N LEU A 94 0.04 -13.65 10.10
CA LEU A 94 1.07 -14.57 10.57
C LEU A 94 1.48 -15.55 9.46
N ARG A 95 0.49 -16.11 8.74
CA ARG A 95 0.73 -17.00 7.60
C ARG A 95 1.45 -16.30 6.46
N GLY A 96 1.03 -15.08 6.10
CA GLY A 96 1.58 -14.29 5.00
C GLY A 96 3.01 -13.80 5.27
N THR A 97 3.39 -13.65 6.53
CA THR A 97 4.73 -13.19 6.93
C THR A 97 5.67 -14.33 7.29
N ALA A 98 5.28 -15.60 7.12
CA ALA A 98 6.08 -16.76 7.50
C ALA A 98 7.46 -16.82 6.82
N ALA A 99 7.63 -16.16 5.67
CA ALA A 99 8.91 -16.02 4.98
C ALA A 99 9.91 -15.09 5.70
N PHE A 100 9.51 -14.39 6.77
CA PHE A 100 10.33 -13.49 7.56
C PHE A 100 10.60 -14.06 8.97
N PRO A 101 11.49 -15.06 9.12
CA PRO A 101 11.69 -15.76 10.39
C PRO A 101 12.21 -14.86 11.53
N THR A 102 12.97 -13.82 11.20
CA THR A 102 13.46 -12.82 12.17
C THR A 102 12.32 -11.97 12.73
N PHE A 103 11.38 -11.56 11.88
CA PHE A 103 10.16 -10.88 12.31
C PHE A 103 9.30 -11.79 13.18
N HIS A 104 9.09 -13.05 12.77
CA HIS A 104 8.34 -14.05 13.55
C HIS A 104 8.93 -14.32 14.94
N SER A 105 10.26 -14.28 15.04
CA SER A 105 10.96 -14.45 16.32
C SER A 105 10.83 -13.22 17.23
N ALA A 106 10.59 -12.04 16.65
CA ALA A 106 10.46 -10.78 17.37
C ALA A 106 9.03 -10.51 17.85
N ILE A 107 8.01 -11.00 17.14
CA ILE A 107 6.61 -10.70 17.46
C ILE A 107 6.13 -11.39 18.74
N GLN A 108 5.42 -10.63 19.56
CA GLN A 108 4.64 -11.11 20.69
C GLN A 108 3.21 -10.60 20.56
N VAL A 109 2.25 -11.48 20.84
CA VAL A 109 0.82 -11.17 20.82
C VAL A 109 0.33 -11.23 22.27
N ASP A 110 0.55 -10.17 23.05
CA ASP A 110 0.25 -10.12 24.49
C ASP A 110 0.13 -8.69 25.02
N LEU A 111 -0.45 -8.47 26.21
CA LEU A 111 -0.64 -7.15 26.86
C LEU A 111 0.41 -6.92 27.99
N VAL A 112 1.51 -6.19 27.74
CA VAL A 112 2.51 -5.80 28.77
C VAL A 112 3.13 -4.43 28.46
N GLU A 113 2.82 -3.37 29.19
CA GLU A 113 3.42 -2.04 28.96
C GLU A 113 4.98 -2.13 28.92
N ASP A 114 5.64 -1.43 27.98
CA ASP A 114 7.11 -1.29 27.77
C ASP A 114 7.73 -1.85 26.47
N LEU A 115 6.95 -2.45 25.54
CA LEU A 115 7.47 -2.89 24.23
C LEU A 115 7.06 -1.94 23.09
N PRO A 116 7.89 -1.80 22.02
CA PRO A 116 7.43 -1.21 20.77
C PRO A 116 6.19 -1.95 20.29
N THR A 117 5.09 -1.23 20.05
CA THR A 117 3.77 -1.81 19.85
C THR A 117 3.13 -1.28 18.57
N LEU A 118 2.68 -2.19 17.69
CA LEU A 118 1.83 -1.89 16.55
C LEU A 118 0.37 -2.16 16.92
N PHE A 119 -0.48 -1.16 16.74
CA PHE A 119 -1.93 -1.30 16.89
C PHE A 119 -2.58 -1.39 15.51
N ILE A 120 -3.44 -2.38 15.34
CA ILE A 120 -4.26 -2.57 14.14
C ILE A 120 -5.71 -2.38 14.54
N GLY A 121 -6.36 -1.34 13.99
CA GLY A 121 -7.79 -1.09 14.16
C GLY A 121 -8.49 -1.13 12.81
N HIS A 122 -8.99 -2.30 12.43
CA HIS A 122 -9.77 -2.50 11.20
C HIS A 122 -11.26 -2.57 11.56
N GLU A 123 -12.09 -1.70 10.97
CA GLU A 123 -13.54 -1.60 11.26
C GLU A 123 -13.86 -1.52 12.77
N PHE A 124 -12.98 -0.86 13.52
CA PHE A 124 -13.09 -0.71 14.97
C PHE A 124 -13.63 0.67 15.38
N ILE A 125 -13.07 1.73 14.79
CA ILE A 125 -13.35 3.12 15.21
C ILE A 125 -14.79 3.54 14.87
N ASP A 126 -15.35 3.00 13.79
CA ASP A 126 -16.71 3.27 13.34
C ASP A 126 -17.78 2.63 14.25
N ALA A 127 -17.43 1.56 14.97
CA ALA A 127 -18.29 0.95 15.99
C ALA A 127 -18.16 1.62 17.38
N LEU A 128 -17.27 2.60 17.55
CA LEU A 128 -17.12 3.30 18.83
C LEU A 128 -18.32 4.22 19.12
N PRO A 129 -18.73 4.35 20.40
CA PRO A 129 -19.81 5.24 20.78
C PRO A 129 -19.56 6.70 20.37
N VAL A 130 -20.50 7.29 19.61
CA VAL A 130 -20.38 8.69 19.16
C VAL A 130 -21.32 9.65 19.89
N HIS A 131 -20.88 10.89 20.05
CA HIS A 131 -21.72 12.00 20.50
C HIS A 131 -22.18 12.85 19.31
N GLN A 132 -23.49 13.14 19.26
CA GLN A 132 -24.06 14.08 18.29
C GLN A 132 -24.48 15.36 19.01
N PHE A 133 -24.07 16.50 18.45
CA PHE A 133 -24.38 17.83 18.98
C PHE A 133 -25.21 18.62 17.98
N GLN A 134 -26.34 19.19 18.45
CA GLN A 134 -27.15 20.11 17.64
C GLN A 134 -26.93 21.55 18.14
N LYS A 135 -26.63 22.47 17.21
CA LYS A 135 -26.49 23.89 17.51
C LYS A 135 -27.87 24.51 17.70
N THR A 136 -28.11 25.16 18.84
CA THR A 136 -29.37 25.87 19.13
C THR A 136 -29.13 27.35 19.45
N GLY A 137 -29.89 28.25 18.82
CA GLY A 137 -29.89 29.70 19.10
C GLY A 137 -28.75 30.53 18.45
N ARG A 138 -28.85 31.87 18.60
CA ARG A 138 -27.88 32.87 18.08
C ARG A 138 -26.56 32.91 18.86
N TRP A 139 -26.63 32.59 20.16
CA TRP A 139 -25.48 32.37 21.04
C TRP A 139 -25.38 30.87 21.28
N ALA A 140 -24.41 30.20 20.65
CA ALA A 140 -24.40 28.76 20.52
C ALA A 140 -24.41 28.04 21.88
N ARG A 141 -25.50 27.33 22.20
CA ARG A 141 -25.52 26.30 23.25
C ARG A 141 -25.64 24.93 22.58
N TRP A 142 -24.70 24.05 22.86
CA TRP A 142 -24.69 22.67 22.41
C TRP A 142 -25.48 21.80 23.39
N ARG A 143 -26.42 20.99 22.91
CA ARG A 143 -27.11 19.97 23.71
C ARG A 143 -26.74 18.58 23.19
N GLY A 144 -26.22 17.72 24.07
CA GLY A 144 -25.81 16.33 23.78
C GLY A 144 -26.86 15.30 24.17
N THR A 145 -28.13 15.61 23.93
CA THR A 145 -29.27 14.79 24.37
C THR A 145 -29.88 14.07 23.17
N LEU A 146 -30.31 12.81 23.32
CA LEU A 146 -31.19 12.13 22.35
C LEU A 146 -32.56 12.84 22.33
N ALA A 147 -32.59 14.03 21.73
CA ALA A 147 -33.78 14.85 21.58
C ALA A 147 -34.47 14.52 20.25
N ARG A 148 -35.78 14.67 20.26
CA ARG A 148 -36.81 14.15 19.35
C ARG A 148 -36.74 14.62 17.87
N THR A 149 -35.58 15.04 17.37
CA THR A 149 -35.41 15.56 16.00
C THR A 149 -34.06 15.08 15.46
N LEU A 150 -34.11 13.95 14.74
CA LEU A 150 -33.02 13.39 13.92
C LEU A 150 -33.36 13.63 12.44
N THR A 151 -33.78 14.84 12.04
CA THR A 151 -34.31 15.05 10.68
C THR A 151 -33.82 16.23 9.86
N ASP A 152 -33.01 17.18 10.35
CA ASP A 152 -32.37 18.15 9.44
C ASP A 152 -30.97 18.66 9.91
N GLY A 153 -29.89 18.20 9.27
CA GLY A 153 -28.51 18.69 9.46
C GLY A 153 -27.44 18.06 8.55
N PRO A 154 -26.33 18.76 8.22
CA PRO A 154 -25.34 18.34 7.21
C PRO A 154 -24.46 17.12 7.59
N TYR A 155 -24.60 16.59 8.83
CA TYR A 155 -23.93 15.37 9.31
C TYR A 155 -24.93 14.24 9.64
N GLU A 156 -26.18 14.34 9.21
CA GLU A 156 -27.24 13.38 9.57
C GLU A 156 -27.09 11.96 9.03
N ALA A 157 -26.17 11.71 8.09
CA ALA A 157 -26.03 10.41 7.43
C ALA A 157 -24.77 9.63 7.85
N SER A 158 -24.12 9.96 8.97
CA SER A 158 -22.92 9.21 9.40
C SER A 158 -23.26 7.98 10.23
N LEU A 159 -24.20 8.08 11.18
CA LEU A 159 -24.63 6.97 12.04
C LEU A 159 -25.73 6.16 11.34
N ALA A 160 -25.47 4.88 11.14
CA ALA A 160 -26.38 3.95 10.49
C ALA A 160 -26.63 2.72 11.36
N ALA A 161 -27.87 2.21 11.34
CA ALA A 161 -28.15 0.85 11.79
C ALA A 161 -28.18 -0.06 10.56
N ILE A 162 -27.42 -1.14 10.59
CA ILE A 162 -27.28 -2.08 9.47
C ILE A 162 -27.61 -3.49 9.96
N ALA A 163 -28.50 -4.18 9.26
CA ALA A 163 -28.80 -5.59 9.50
C ALA A 163 -29.17 -6.27 8.19
N ARG A 164 -28.63 -7.47 7.93
CA ARG A 164 -28.85 -8.23 6.69
C ARG A 164 -28.64 -7.39 5.43
N HIS A 165 -27.51 -6.68 5.38
CA HIS A 165 -27.11 -5.80 4.26
C HIS A 165 -28.12 -4.69 3.90
N ARG A 166 -28.97 -4.25 4.84
CA ARG A 166 -29.90 -3.13 4.63
C ARG A 166 -29.85 -2.14 5.77
N PHE A 167 -30.01 -0.86 5.43
CA PHE A 167 -30.21 0.19 6.42
C PHE A 167 -31.53 -0.02 7.17
N ARG A 168 -31.47 0.16 8.48
CA ARG A 168 -32.61 0.10 9.39
C ARG A 168 -32.77 1.42 10.13
N PRO A 169 -34.01 1.77 10.54
CA PRO A 169 -34.21 2.89 11.46
C PRO A 169 -33.48 2.65 12.79
N LEU A 170 -32.67 3.63 13.21
CA LEU A 170 -31.76 3.52 14.37
C LEU A 170 -32.42 3.03 15.67
N LEU A 171 -33.67 3.45 15.93
CA LEU A 171 -34.40 3.14 17.16
C LEU A 171 -35.32 1.92 17.03
N GLN A 172 -35.38 1.31 15.84
CA GLN A 172 -36.22 0.13 15.61
C GLN A 172 -35.51 -1.13 16.10
N ALA A 173 -36.13 -1.84 17.04
CA ALA A 173 -35.60 -3.05 17.67
C ALA A 173 -34.11 -2.92 18.08
N PRO A 174 -33.76 -2.03 19.04
CA PRO A 174 -32.38 -1.84 19.48
C PRO A 174 -31.71 -3.15 19.90
N GLY A 175 -30.44 -3.35 19.55
CA GLY A 175 -29.70 -4.59 19.77
C GLY A 175 -29.93 -5.67 18.71
N SER A 176 -30.75 -5.40 17.69
CA SER A 176 -30.98 -6.34 16.58
C SER A 176 -30.23 -6.02 15.28
N ALA A 177 -29.62 -4.84 15.21
CA ALA A 177 -28.82 -4.35 14.11
C ALA A 177 -27.50 -3.79 14.67
N ASP A 178 -26.45 -3.85 13.88
CA ASP A 178 -25.19 -3.18 14.19
C ASP A 178 -25.33 -1.67 13.98
N LEU A 179 -24.56 -0.90 14.74
CA LEU A 179 -24.53 0.55 14.68
C LEU A 179 -23.12 0.99 14.31
N SER A 180 -22.96 1.62 13.14
CA SER A 180 -21.68 2.13 12.67
C SER A 180 -21.79 3.61 12.32
N ALA A 181 -20.75 4.37 12.62
CA ALA A 181 -20.61 5.79 12.33
C ALA A 181 -19.40 6.06 11.42
N ARG A 182 -19.56 6.88 10.39
CA ARG A 182 -18.41 7.30 9.56
C ARG A 182 -17.31 7.95 10.42
N VAL A 183 -16.06 7.50 10.21
CA VAL A 183 -14.89 7.99 10.96
C VAL A 183 -14.44 9.36 10.45
N ASP A 184 -14.28 10.32 11.37
CA ASP A 184 -13.66 11.62 11.10
C ASP A 184 -12.13 11.55 11.25
N PHE A 185 -11.45 11.23 10.15
CA PHE A 185 -9.99 11.19 10.09
C PHE A 185 -9.33 12.57 10.31
N SER A 186 -10.04 13.69 10.11
CA SER A 186 -9.51 15.02 10.40
C SER A 186 -9.45 15.25 11.92
N ALA A 187 -10.53 14.90 12.62
CA ALA A 187 -10.58 14.94 14.08
C ALA A 187 -9.56 14.00 14.72
N LEU A 188 -9.40 12.77 14.20
CA LEU A 188 -8.36 11.84 14.66
C LEU A 188 -6.95 12.43 14.54
N ARG A 189 -6.63 13.05 13.39
CA ARG A 189 -5.33 13.71 13.21
C ARG A 189 -5.13 14.86 14.19
N GLN A 190 -6.16 15.68 14.41
CA GLN A 190 -6.09 16.81 15.34
C GLN A 190 -5.88 16.31 16.78
N ALA A 191 -6.61 15.29 17.19
CA ALA A 191 -6.46 14.66 18.51
C ALA A 191 -5.05 14.08 18.69
N ALA A 192 -4.54 13.35 17.70
CA ALA A 192 -3.20 12.77 17.73
C ALA A 192 -2.10 13.84 17.84
N ARG A 193 -2.19 14.93 17.07
CA ARG A 193 -1.27 16.07 17.18
C ARG A 193 -1.38 16.81 18.51
N GLY A 194 -2.58 16.85 19.10
CA GLY A 194 -2.82 17.44 20.43
C GLY A 194 -2.26 16.60 21.58
N ALA A 195 -1.98 15.31 21.36
CA ALA A 195 -1.48 14.41 22.39
C ALA A 195 0.01 14.65 22.75
N GLY A 196 0.79 15.28 21.88
CA GLY A 196 2.18 15.65 22.19
C GLY A 196 3.00 16.10 20.98
N GLN A 197 4.14 16.75 21.21
CA GLN A 197 5.03 17.26 20.15
C GLN A 197 5.76 16.16 19.36
N GLY A 198 5.57 14.90 19.75
CA GLY A 198 6.21 13.74 19.17
C GLY A 198 5.22 12.75 18.55
N VAL A 199 4.18 13.20 17.85
CA VAL A 199 3.23 12.30 17.18
C VAL A 199 3.13 12.67 15.70
N ALA A 200 3.43 11.70 14.84
CA ALA A 200 3.26 11.83 13.40
C ALA A 200 1.97 11.12 12.95
N CYS A 201 1.35 11.66 11.90
CA CYS A 201 0.12 11.10 11.32
C CYS A 201 0.25 11.05 9.80
N HIS A 202 0.20 9.85 9.23
CA HIS A 202 0.32 9.57 7.80
C HIS A 202 -1.03 9.15 7.21
N GLY A 203 -1.32 9.55 5.97
CA GLY A 203 -2.63 9.37 5.33
C GLY A 203 -3.60 10.53 5.60
N PRO A 204 -4.93 10.34 5.52
CA PRO A 204 -5.57 9.09 5.15
C PRO A 204 -5.37 8.76 3.67
N LEU A 205 -5.18 7.49 3.36
CA LEU A 205 -5.21 6.95 1.99
C LEU A 205 -6.52 6.20 1.77
N THR A 206 -6.94 6.02 0.52
CA THR A 206 -8.00 5.05 0.22
C THR A 206 -7.48 3.64 0.48
N GLN A 207 -8.37 2.71 0.85
CA GLN A 207 -8.01 1.29 1.01
C GLN A 207 -7.37 0.73 -0.26
N ALA A 208 -7.94 1.03 -1.43
CA ALA A 208 -7.41 0.59 -2.71
C ALA A 208 -5.96 1.05 -2.91
N SER A 209 -5.68 2.35 -2.71
CA SER A 209 -4.32 2.89 -2.83
C SER A 209 -3.35 2.25 -1.83
N PHE A 210 -3.80 1.98 -0.61
CA PHE A 210 -2.98 1.33 0.41
C PHE A 210 -2.64 -0.11 0.03
N LEU A 211 -3.63 -0.92 -0.33
CA LEU A 211 -3.44 -2.33 -0.67
C LEU A 211 -2.63 -2.50 -1.97
N LEU A 212 -2.93 -1.69 -3.00
CA LEU A 212 -2.18 -1.72 -4.25
C LEU A 212 -0.73 -1.28 -4.04
N GLY A 213 -0.49 -0.25 -3.22
CA GLY A 213 0.87 0.20 -2.86
C GLY A 213 1.68 -0.82 -2.06
N LEU A 214 1.02 -1.79 -1.42
CA LEU A 214 1.69 -2.92 -0.72
C LEU A 214 1.97 -4.12 -1.64
N GLY A 215 1.54 -4.07 -2.90
CA GLY A 215 1.76 -5.13 -3.88
C GLY A 215 0.64 -6.16 -3.97
N MET A 216 -0.60 -5.80 -3.61
CA MET A 216 -1.73 -6.75 -3.67
C MET A 216 -1.97 -7.32 -5.08
N GLY A 217 -1.70 -6.54 -6.13
CA GLY A 217 -1.81 -6.99 -7.52
C GLY A 217 -0.85 -8.14 -7.84
N ALA A 218 0.42 -7.98 -7.50
CA ALA A 218 1.43 -9.03 -7.66
C ALA A 218 1.08 -10.30 -6.86
N ARG A 219 0.49 -10.12 -5.67
CA ARG A 219 0.03 -11.25 -4.86
C ARG A 219 -1.14 -11.99 -5.50
N LEU A 220 -2.11 -11.28 -6.08
CA LEU A 220 -3.20 -11.90 -6.83
C LEU A 220 -2.65 -12.76 -7.97
N GLU A 221 -1.75 -12.23 -8.79
CA GLU A 221 -1.13 -12.98 -9.91
C GLU A 221 -0.39 -14.23 -9.41
N ALA A 222 0.34 -14.11 -8.30
CA ALA A 222 1.04 -15.24 -7.72
C ALA A 222 0.10 -16.36 -7.27
N LEU A 223 -1.05 -16.01 -6.69
CA LEU A 223 -2.06 -16.99 -6.29
C LEU A 223 -2.75 -17.61 -7.51
N LEU A 224 -3.00 -16.84 -8.56
CA LEU A 224 -3.64 -17.32 -9.79
C LEU A 224 -2.81 -18.38 -10.52
N ARG A 225 -1.47 -18.35 -10.44
CA ARG A 225 -0.61 -19.36 -11.08
C ARG A 225 -0.84 -20.79 -10.60
N GLY A 226 -1.36 -20.98 -9.39
CA GLY A 226 -1.62 -22.30 -8.80
C GLY A 226 -3.10 -22.58 -8.52
N ALA A 227 -3.99 -21.70 -8.95
CA ALA A 227 -5.41 -21.77 -8.65
C ALA A 227 -6.19 -22.57 -9.71
N ASP A 228 -7.16 -23.35 -9.27
CA ASP A 228 -8.19 -23.88 -10.18
C ASP A 228 -9.18 -22.78 -10.62
N ALA A 229 -10.05 -23.09 -11.58
CA ALA A 229 -11.01 -22.12 -12.13
C ALA A 229 -12.03 -21.60 -11.10
N GLY A 230 -12.35 -22.36 -10.05
CA GLY A 230 -13.18 -21.90 -8.94
C GLY A 230 -12.42 -20.89 -8.07
N GLN A 231 -11.24 -21.31 -7.61
CA GLN A 231 -10.35 -20.49 -6.78
C GLN A 231 -9.96 -19.18 -7.47
N ALA A 232 -9.65 -19.22 -8.77
CA ALA A 232 -9.30 -18.04 -9.54
C ALA A 232 -10.42 -17.01 -9.58
N ARG A 233 -11.68 -17.46 -9.76
CA ARG A 233 -12.85 -16.58 -9.74
C ARG A 233 -13.03 -15.91 -8.37
N ASP A 234 -12.91 -16.67 -7.29
CA ASP A 234 -13.06 -16.16 -5.93
C ASP A 234 -11.95 -15.15 -5.58
N LEU A 235 -10.70 -15.43 -5.98
CA LEU A 235 -9.57 -14.53 -5.78
C LEU A 235 -9.75 -13.19 -6.51
N VAL A 236 -10.18 -13.22 -7.78
CA VAL A 236 -10.42 -12.02 -8.57
C VAL A 236 -11.62 -11.23 -8.04
N ALA A 237 -12.69 -11.92 -7.64
CA ALA A 237 -13.87 -11.28 -7.03
C ALA A 237 -13.51 -10.60 -5.70
N GLY A 238 -12.74 -11.28 -4.85
CA GLY A 238 -12.23 -10.73 -3.59
C GLY A 238 -11.34 -9.51 -3.82
N PHE A 239 -10.42 -9.58 -4.79
CA PHE A 239 -9.58 -8.44 -5.17
C PHE A 239 -10.42 -7.23 -5.60
N ARG A 240 -11.34 -7.41 -6.56
CA ARG A 240 -12.21 -6.35 -7.07
C ARG A 240 -13.04 -5.71 -5.95
N ARG A 241 -13.54 -6.53 -5.02
CA ARG A 241 -14.31 -6.03 -3.87
C ARG A 241 -13.46 -5.21 -2.89
N LEU A 242 -12.17 -5.51 -2.77
CA LEU A 242 -11.26 -4.80 -1.85
C LEU A 242 -10.66 -3.52 -2.46
N VAL A 243 -10.39 -3.48 -3.77
CA VAL A 243 -9.73 -2.35 -4.44
C VAL A 243 -10.61 -1.55 -5.39
N GLY A 244 -11.79 -2.06 -5.78
CA GLY A 244 -12.75 -1.35 -6.63
C GLY A 244 -12.33 -1.16 -8.10
N VAL A 245 -11.25 -1.83 -8.55
CA VAL A 245 -10.74 -1.78 -9.94
C VAL A 245 -10.71 -3.19 -10.56
N GLU A 246 -10.83 -3.28 -11.89
CA GLU A 246 -10.63 -4.55 -12.60
C GLU A 246 -9.19 -5.04 -12.42
N GLY A 247 -9.01 -6.21 -11.79
CA GLY A 247 -7.72 -6.91 -11.75
C GLY A 247 -7.29 -7.45 -13.12
N PRO A 248 -6.07 -8.02 -13.23
CA PRO A 248 -5.54 -8.58 -14.48
C PRO A 248 -6.50 -9.61 -15.11
N ARG A 249 -6.56 -9.63 -16.45
CA ARG A 249 -7.48 -10.49 -17.23
C ARG A 249 -7.14 -11.97 -17.04
N MET A 250 -8.17 -12.80 -16.82
CA MET A 250 -8.03 -14.25 -16.69
C MET A 250 -7.64 -14.89 -18.04
N SER A 251 -7.09 -16.10 -17.99
CA SER A 251 -6.91 -16.94 -19.18
C SER A 251 -8.28 -17.37 -19.74
N ARG A 252 -8.39 -17.50 -21.07
CA ARG A 252 -9.64 -17.90 -21.77
C ARG A 252 -10.24 -19.21 -21.24
N GLU A 253 -9.41 -20.14 -20.80
CA GLU A 253 -9.84 -21.43 -20.23
C GLU A 253 -10.60 -21.28 -18.89
N ALA A 254 -10.27 -20.25 -18.09
CA ALA A 254 -10.98 -19.95 -16.83
C ALA A 254 -12.30 -19.18 -17.07
N GLU A 255 -12.38 -18.39 -18.15
CA GLU A 255 -13.63 -17.73 -18.58
C GLU A 255 -14.65 -18.76 -19.09
N ASP A 256 -14.21 -19.72 -19.92
CA ASP A 256 -15.07 -20.76 -20.50
C ASP A 256 -15.60 -21.75 -19.46
N ALA A 257 -14.79 -22.11 -18.46
CA ALA A 257 -15.23 -22.91 -17.31
C ALA A 257 -16.29 -22.19 -16.46
N GLY A 258 -16.26 -20.85 -16.42
CA GLY A 258 -17.24 -20.01 -15.72
C GLY A 258 -18.57 -19.92 -16.46
N ALA A 259 -18.56 -19.82 -17.79
CA ALA A 259 -19.77 -19.79 -18.60
C ALA A 259 -20.53 -21.13 -18.57
N ALA A 260 -19.82 -22.25 -18.48
CA ALA A 260 -20.42 -23.59 -18.39
C ALA A 260 -21.12 -23.85 -17.03
N ALA A 261 -20.71 -23.17 -15.96
CA ALA A 261 -21.29 -23.34 -14.62
C ALA A 261 -22.53 -22.43 -14.36
N GLY A 262 -22.80 -21.44 -15.22
CA GLY A 262 -23.92 -20.49 -15.08
C GLY A 262 -25.16 -20.80 -15.93
N GLY A 263 -25.15 -21.88 -16.72
CA GLY A 263 -26.24 -22.21 -17.65
C GLY A 263 -27.30 -23.13 -17.04
N GLY A 264 -28.15 -22.63 -16.15
CA GLY A 264 -29.21 -23.44 -15.57
C GLY A 264 -30.33 -22.64 -14.92
N GLU A 265 -31.16 -21.97 -15.73
CA GLU A 265 -32.63 -21.90 -15.57
C GLU A 265 -33.24 -20.88 -16.53
N ALA A 266 -33.75 -21.37 -17.67
CA ALA A 266 -34.83 -20.71 -18.40
C ALA A 266 -35.51 -21.74 -19.33
N ARG A 267 -36.62 -22.34 -18.89
CA ARG A 267 -37.58 -22.99 -19.78
C ARG A 267 -39.01 -22.70 -19.34
N GLY A 268 -39.77 -22.18 -20.30
CA GLY A 268 -41.23 -22.02 -20.30
C GLY A 268 -41.61 -20.58 -20.63
N GLY A 269 -42.36 -20.25 -21.68
CA GLY A 269 -43.02 -20.98 -22.75
C GLY A 269 -43.66 -19.91 -23.66
N ALA A 270 -43.74 -20.16 -24.96
CA ALA A 270 -44.20 -19.20 -25.96
C ALA A 270 -45.73 -19.19 -26.17
N ALA A 271 -46.22 -18.06 -26.72
CA ALA A 271 -47.48 -17.75 -27.42
C ALA A 271 -48.36 -16.74 -26.64
N GLY A 272 -48.85 -15.62 -27.16
CA GLY A 272 -48.87 -15.01 -28.49
C GLY A 272 -49.89 -13.84 -28.50
N ALA A 273 -49.85 -13.04 -29.57
CA ALA A 273 -50.85 -12.04 -30.03
C ALA A 273 -50.63 -10.54 -29.71
N ALA A 274 -50.86 -9.76 -30.77
CA ALA A 274 -50.49 -8.37 -30.99
C ALA A 274 -51.46 -7.33 -30.41
N GLY A 275 -50.93 -6.12 -30.15
CA GLY A 275 -51.69 -4.89 -29.93
C GLY A 275 -50.79 -3.70 -29.55
N HIS A 276 -50.48 -2.83 -30.51
CA HIS A 276 -49.88 -1.49 -30.31
C HIS A 276 -50.98 -0.44 -30.03
N PRO A 277 -50.69 0.79 -29.59
CA PRO A 277 -49.81 1.21 -28.48
C PRO A 277 -50.51 2.26 -27.56
N GLY A 278 -49.98 2.48 -26.36
CA GLY A 278 -50.39 3.59 -25.49
C GLY A 278 -49.23 3.98 -24.57
N PRO A 279 -48.95 5.29 -24.35
CA PRO A 279 -47.72 5.74 -23.71
C PRO A 279 -47.84 5.53 -22.20
N THR A 280 -46.95 4.72 -21.63
CA THR A 280 -46.78 4.69 -20.17
C THR A 280 -45.31 4.82 -19.84
N GLU A 281 -45.07 5.92 -19.14
CA GLU A 281 -43.93 6.40 -18.39
C GLU A 281 -42.86 5.36 -18.07
N GLY A 282 -41.61 5.78 -18.25
CA GLY A 282 -40.41 4.98 -18.04
C GLY A 282 -40.37 4.39 -16.64
N ALA A 283 -40.44 3.05 -16.58
CA ALA A 283 -39.81 2.30 -15.52
C ALA A 283 -38.30 2.41 -15.74
N GLU A 284 -37.70 3.42 -15.14
CA GLU A 284 -36.27 3.41 -14.85
C GLU A 284 -36.03 2.17 -13.98
N GLY A 285 -35.28 1.22 -14.53
CA GLY A 285 -34.78 0.10 -13.76
C GLY A 285 -33.98 0.67 -12.60
N GLU A 286 -34.37 0.31 -11.38
CA GLU A 286 -33.56 0.51 -10.20
C GLU A 286 -32.25 -0.25 -10.43
N GLU A 287 -31.24 0.46 -10.92
CA GLU A 287 -29.84 0.06 -10.77
C GLU A 287 -29.61 -0.07 -9.26
N GLU A 288 -29.21 -1.26 -8.81
CA GLU A 288 -28.71 -1.46 -7.45
C GLU A 288 -27.50 -0.52 -7.26
N GLU A 289 -27.74 0.69 -6.78
CA GLU A 289 -26.72 1.61 -6.31
C GLU A 289 -25.97 0.94 -5.15
N GLY A 290 -24.84 0.31 -5.48
CA GLY A 290 -23.89 -0.18 -4.50
C GLY A 290 -23.56 0.94 -3.51
N MET A 291 -23.82 0.66 -2.24
CA MET A 291 -23.56 1.53 -1.09
C MET A 291 -22.12 2.09 -1.18
N GLY A 292 -21.97 3.30 -1.72
CA GLY A 292 -20.68 3.92 -2.06
C GLY A 292 -19.86 4.32 -0.83
N VAL A 293 -19.34 3.32 -0.11
CA VAL A 293 -18.52 3.48 1.10
C VAL A 293 -17.06 3.31 0.70
N SER A 294 -16.31 4.42 0.71
CA SER A 294 -14.86 4.40 0.48
C SER A 294 -14.12 4.20 1.79
N TYR A 295 -13.55 3.01 1.98
CA TYR A 295 -12.68 2.67 3.12
C TYR A 295 -11.36 3.44 3.06
N LYS A 296 -10.84 3.83 4.22
CA LYS A 296 -9.61 4.64 4.36
C LYS A 296 -8.68 4.07 5.40
N ALA A 297 -7.38 4.25 5.20
CA ALA A 297 -6.32 3.86 6.12
C ALA A 297 -5.55 5.09 6.62
N MET A 298 -5.22 5.13 7.91
CA MET A 298 -4.38 6.15 8.55
C MET A 298 -3.39 5.47 9.49
N CYS A 299 -2.15 5.94 9.52
CA CYS A 299 -1.14 5.50 10.47
C CYS A 299 -0.81 6.65 11.44
N ILE A 300 -0.76 6.35 12.74
CA ILE A 300 -0.37 7.28 13.79
C ILE A 300 0.82 6.66 14.53
N SER A 301 1.90 7.42 14.68
CA SER A 301 3.17 6.95 15.23
C SER A 301 3.72 7.94 16.24
N SER A 302 4.43 7.47 17.26
CA SER A 302 5.30 8.33 18.05
C SER A 302 6.51 8.76 17.21
N SER A 303 7.05 9.95 17.49
CA SER A 303 8.15 10.62 16.75
C SER A 303 9.44 9.83 16.74
N ASP A 304 9.58 8.87 17.64
CA ASP A 304 10.78 8.09 17.85
C ASP A 304 10.76 6.78 17.04
N LEU A 305 9.67 6.52 16.30
CA LEU A 305 9.69 5.55 15.22
C LEU A 305 10.56 6.16 14.12
N PRO A 306 11.75 5.59 13.83
CA PRO A 306 12.55 6.05 12.73
C PRO A 306 11.66 6.02 11.49
N VAL A 307 11.52 7.18 10.86
CA VAL A 307 11.19 7.28 9.43
C VAL A 307 12.00 6.19 8.72
N PRO A 308 11.41 5.45 7.76
CA PRO A 308 11.94 4.21 7.20
C PRO A 308 13.44 4.15 7.21
N ALA A 309 14.01 3.13 7.90
CA ALA A 309 15.44 2.94 8.22
C ALA A 309 16.29 4.02 7.53
N PRO A 310 16.78 5.04 8.27
CA PRO A 310 17.12 6.33 7.69
C PRO A 310 17.83 6.08 6.39
N PHE A 311 17.34 6.63 5.29
CA PHE A 311 17.92 6.49 3.95
C PHE A 311 19.46 6.52 3.96
N ASP A 312 20.03 7.28 4.89
CA ASP A 312 21.45 7.34 5.24
C ASP A 312 22.07 5.99 5.67
N LYS A 313 21.38 5.15 6.45
CA LYS A 313 21.76 3.79 6.82
C LYS A 313 21.73 2.84 5.62
N GLU A 314 20.73 2.92 4.74
CA GLU A 314 20.71 2.11 3.51
C GLU A 314 21.89 2.49 2.60
N ILE A 315 22.14 3.79 2.41
CA ILE A 315 23.33 4.28 1.71
C ILE A 315 24.60 3.83 2.41
N THR A 316 24.67 3.88 3.74
CA THR A 316 25.84 3.47 4.51
C THR A 316 26.09 1.97 4.40
N ASP A 317 25.05 1.15 4.43
CA ASP A 317 25.14 -0.30 4.30
C ASP A 317 25.55 -0.71 2.87
N ILE A 318 25.09 0.01 1.85
CA ILE A 318 25.55 -0.16 0.46
C ILE A 318 27.01 0.28 0.32
N ARG A 319 27.40 1.41 0.93
CA ARG A 319 28.81 1.89 0.91
C ARG A 319 29.77 0.92 1.62
N ARG A 320 29.29 0.21 2.65
CA ARG A 320 30.09 -0.80 3.38
C ARG A 320 30.16 -2.14 2.66
N ASP A 321 29.22 -2.45 1.78
CA ASP A 321 29.23 -3.68 1.01
C ASP A 321 30.12 -3.56 -0.24
N THR A 322 31.34 -4.07 -0.14
CA THR A 322 32.29 -4.15 -1.26
C THR A 322 32.12 -5.42 -2.10
N ALA A 323 31.29 -6.39 -1.68
CA ALA A 323 31.23 -7.72 -2.29
C ALA A 323 30.25 -7.79 -3.49
N SER A 324 29.20 -6.98 -3.48
CA SER A 324 28.14 -7.01 -4.53
C SER A 324 28.51 -6.28 -5.83
N GLY A 325 29.55 -5.44 -5.83
CA GLY A 325 29.94 -4.66 -7.00
C GLY A 325 28.92 -3.59 -7.42
N VAL A 326 28.01 -3.22 -6.51
CA VAL A 326 27.01 -2.16 -6.65
C VAL A 326 27.32 -1.06 -5.66
N THR A 327 27.31 0.20 -6.11
CA THR A 327 27.46 1.37 -5.22
C THR A 327 26.34 2.37 -5.44
N ILE A 328 26.03 3.18 -4.43
CA ILE A 328 25.08 4.29 -4.53
C ILE A 328 25.69 5.53 -3.87
N SER A 329 25.56 6.66 -4.55
CA SER A 329 25.98 7.97 -4.04
C SER A 329 24.89 9.02 -4.28
N PRO A 330 24.63 9.93 -3.33
CA PRO A 330 23.76 11.09 -3.55
C PRO A 330 24.37 12.08 -4.53
N THR A 331 23.50 12.84 -5.20
CA THR A 331 23.85 13.87 -6.17
C THR A 331 23.75 15.23 -5.48
N GLY A 332 24.90 15.80 -5.08
CA GLY A 332 24.93 17.03 -4.28
C GLY A 332 24.25 16.87 -2.91
N ASP A 333 23.54 17.91 -2.47
CA ASP A 333 22.88 17.94 -1.16
C ASP A 333 21.48 17.27 -1.15
N ASN A 334 20.93 16.97 -2.34
CA ASN A 334 19.60 16.37 -2.44
C ASN A 334 19.68 14.86 -2.27
N ILE A 335 19.37 14.39 -1.06
CA ILE A 335 19.30 12.96 -0.74
C ILE A 335 18.25 12.20 -1.59
N ARG A 336 17.30 12.86 -2.25
CA ARG A 336 16.31 12.17 -3.12
C ARG A 336 16.81 11.91 -4.54
N GLU A 337 17.98 12.45 -4.89
CA GLU A 337 18.60 12.26 -6.19
C GLU A 337 19.90 11.49 -6.01
N LEU A 338 19.93 10.30 -6.58
CA LEU A 338 20.99 9.32 -6.38
C LEU A 338 21.56 8.86 -7.71
N VAL A 339 22.82 8.46 -7.68
CA VAL A 339 23.47 7.72 -8.75
C VAL A 339 23.90 6.37 -8.22
N GLY A 340 23.28 5.32 -8.74
CA GLY A 340 23.75 3.95 -8.59
C GLY A 340 24.83 3.63 -9.63
N CYS A 341 25.82 2.84 -9.26
CA CYS A 341 26.78 2.25 -10.19
C CYS A 341 26.71 0.72 -10.06
N LEU A 342 26.64 0.04 -11.20
CA LEU A 342 26.63 -1.42 -11.27
C LEU A 342 27.72 -1.89 -12.25
N ARG A 343 28.47 -2.92 -11.84
CA ARG A 343 29.41 -3.59 -12.74
C ARG A 343 28.67 -4.50 -13.70
N GLY A 344 29.09 -4.46 -14.96
CA GLY A 344 28.65 -5.39 -15.99
C GLY A 344 28.92 -6.84 -15.58
N PRO A 345 27.92 -7.73 -15.67
CA PRO A 345 28.08 -9.12 -15.25
C PRO A 345 29.16 -9.85 -16.07
N PRO A 346 29.95 -10.75 -15.45
CA PRO A 346 30.90 -11.57 -16.18
C PRO A 346 30.18 -12.46 -17.21
N ASP A 347 30.91 -12.90 -18.24
CA ASP A 347 30.39 -13.77 -19.32
C ASP A 347 29.24 -13.18 -20.17
N THR A 348 28.95 -11.90 -20.00
CA THR A 348 28.01 -11.13 -20.83
C THR A 348 28.75 -10.16 -21.76
N PRO A 349 28.11 -9.63 -22.82
CA PRO A 349 28.71 -8.54 -23.61
C PRO A 349 28.94 -7.25 -22.81
N TYR A 350 28.43 -7.17 -21.58
CA TYR A 350 28.57 -6.02 -20.69
C TYR A 350 29.77 -6.16 -19.73
N ALA A 351 30.45 -7.31 -19.72
CA ALA A 351 31.55 -7.59 -18.81
C ALA A 351 32.64 -6.50 -18.85
N GLY A 352 33.08 -6.06 -17.67
CA GLY A 352 34.09 -5.00 -17.52
C GLY A 352 33.56 -3.56 -17.62
N GLY A 353 32.29 -3.37 -18.03
CA GLY A 353 31.64 -2.06 -18.06
C GLY A 353 31.17 -1.57 -16.68
N TYR A 354 31.13 -0.24 -16.53
CA TYR A 354 30.56 0.48 -15.39
C TYR A 354 29.29 1.20 -15.84
N PHE A 355 28.16 0.81 -15.27
CA PHE A 355 26.86 1.32 -15.67
C PHE A 355 26.30 2.22 -14.57
N TYR A 356 25.96 3.45 -14.94
CA TYR A 356 25.49 4.46 -14.01
C TYR A 356 23.98 4.64 -14.17
N VAL A 357 23.25 4.58 -13.06
CA VAL A 357 21.79 4.66 -13.02
C VAL A 357 21.41 5.89 -12.20
N SER A 358 20.72 6.86 -12.81
CA SER A 358 20.05 7.92 -12.05
C SER A 358 18.85 7.33 -11.36
N ILE A 359 18.72 7.56 -10.07
CA ILE A 359 17.64 7.12 -9.21
C ILE A 359 17.02 8.38 -8.60
N THR A 360 15.72 8.59 -8.84
CA THR A 360 14.97 9.71 -8.25
C THR A 360 13.87 9.17 -7.36
N LEU A 361 13.87 9.62 -6.12
CA LEU A 361 12.85 9.29 -5.14
C LEU A 361 11.82 10.41 -5.09
N ASP A 362 10.55 10.08 -5.28
CA ASP A 362 9.47 11.05 -5.07
C ASP A 362 9.04 11.10 -3.59
N GLN A 363 8.02 11.90 -3.30
CA GLN A 363 7.48 12.04 -1.94
C GLN A 363 6.69 10.79 -1.47
N GLN A 364 6.39 9.86 -2.38
CA GLN A 364 5.61 8.66 -2.12
C GLN A 364 6.49 7.42 -1.88
N HIS A 365 7.79 7.48 -2.20
CA HIS A 365 8.77 6.45 -1.83
C HIS A 365 8.81 6.20 -0.30
N PRO A 366 8.88 4.95 0.19
CA PRO A 366 9.07 3.68 -0.53
C PRO A 366 7.79 3.03 -1.10
N PHE A 367 6.61 3.64 -0.89
CA PHE A 367 5.33 3.12 -1.36
C PHE A 367 5.14 3.28 -2.87
N ALA A 368 5.82 4.27 -3.47
CA ALA A 368 6.03 4.35 -4.90
C ALA A 368 7.45 3.88 -5.27
N PRO A 369 7.60 3.18 -6.41
CA PRO A 369 8.90 2.77 -6.89
C PRO A 369 9.79 3.96 -7.23
N PRO A 370 11.12 3.85 -7.04
CA PRO A 370 12.07 4.85 -7.49
C PRO A 370 12.04 4.95 -9.02
N LYS A 371 12.19 6.17 -9.54
CA LYS A 371 12.39 6.36 -10.98
C LYS A 371 13.85 6.09 -11.30
N MET A 372 14.12 5.02 -12.04
CA MET A 372 15.48 4.63 -12.44
C MET A 372 15.68 4.79 -13.95
N ARG A 373 16.88 5.23 -14.34
CA ARG A 373 17.28 5.40 -15.75
C ARG A 373 18.79 5.24 -15.89
N PHE A 374 19.25 4.53 -16.92
CA PHE A 374 20.68 4.51 -17.26
C PHE A 374 21.14 5.88 -17.76
N GLN A 375 22.22 6.40 -17.18
CA GLN A 375 22.88 7.61 -17.64
C GLN A 375 23.79 7.33 -18.84
N ASN A 376 24.46 6.17 -18.83
CA ASN A 376 25.23 5.71 -19.97
C ASN A 376 24.31 5.09 -21.02
N LYS A 377 24.78 5.10 -22.27
CA LYS A 377 24.11 4.40 -23.37
C LYS A 377 24.33 2.89 -23.22
N VAL A 378 23.24 2.13 -23.25
CA VAL A 378 23.26 0.67 -23.12
C VAL A 378 22.53 0.07 -24.31
N TRP A 379 23.18 -0.87 -25.00
CA TRP A 379 22.56 -1.65 -26.07
C TRP A 379 21.94 -2.91 -25.46
N HIS A 380 20.67 -2.84 -25.07
CA HIS A 380 19.95 -3.95 -24.41
C HIS A 380 18.45 -3.92 -24.75
N PRO A 381 17.77 -5.07 -25.01
CA PRO A 381 16.36 -5.08 -25.40
C PRO A 381 15.40 -4.38 -24.42
N ASN A 382 15.66 -4.50 -23.13
CA ASN A 382 14.85 -3.91 -22.05
C ASN A 382 15.32 -2.51 -21.60
N VAL A 383 16.27 -1.88 -22.33
CA VAL A 383 16.74 -0.50 -22.06
C VAL A 383 16.63 0.31 -23.34
N SER A 384 16.05 1.51 -23.28
CA SER A 384 15.99 2.41 -24.43
C SER A 384 17.39 2.86 -24.84
N SER A 385 17.79 2.58 -26.07
CA SER A 385 19.09 3.01 -26.60
C SER A 385 19.19 4.54 -26.77
N ALA A 386 18.06 5.23 -26.80
CA ALA A 386 17.95 6.67 -27.02
C ALA A 386 18.12 7.49 -25.74
N ASN A 387 17.48 7.06 -24.65
CA ASN A 387 17.39 7.86 -23.41
C ASN A 387 17.67 7.07 -22.12
N GLY A 388 18.02 5.78 -22.21
CA GLY A 388 18.34 4.94 -21.04
C GLY A 388 17.16 4.56 -20.16
N ALA A 389 15.91 4.83 -20.58
CA ALA A 389 14.71 4.37 -19.87
C ALA A 389 14.69 2.83 -19.78
N ILE A 390 14.20 2.30 -18.67
CA ILE A 390 14.23 0.87 -18.34
C ILE A 390 12.80 0.33 -18.38
N CYS A 391 12.61 -0.86 -18.96
CA CYS A 391 11.31 -1.55 -18.92
C CYS A 391 10.92 -1.92 -17.49
N LEU A 392 9.62 -1.91 -17.20
CA LEU A 392 9.05 -1.63 -15.89
C LEU A 392 8.68 -2.86 -15.04
N ASP A 393 8.95 -4.10 -15.45
CA ASP A 393 8.50 -5.29 -14.68
C ASP A 393 9.02 -5.31 -13.24
N ILE A 394 10.29 -4.96 -13.03
CA ILE A 394 10.92 -4.97 -11.69
C ILE A 394 10.43 -3.79 -10.83
N LEU A 395 10.19 -2.63 -11.45
CA LEU A 395 9.88 -1.37 -10.76
C LEU A 395 8.38 -1.04 -10.72
N LYS A 396 7.53 -1.71 -11.49
CA LYS A 396 6.09 -1.46 -11.54
C LYS A 396 5.31 -2.62 -10.93
N ASP A 397 5.58 -3.82 -11.41
CA ASP A 397 4.74 -4.99 -11.13
C ASP A 397 5.36 -5.88 -10.04
N GLN A 398 6.69 -5.86 -9.87
CA GLN A 398 7.39 -6.57 -8.79
C GLN A 398 7.87 -5.66 -7.64
N TRP A 399 7.71 -4.33 -7.75
CA TRP A 399 8.13 -3.43 -6.68
C TRP A 399 7.30 -3.63 -5.42
N SER A 400 7.99 -3.83 -4.30
CA SER A 400 7.39 -3.84 -2.97
C SER A 400 8.07 -2.78 -2.10
N PRO A 401 7.35 -2.10 -1.20
CA PRO A 401 7.96 -1.20 -0.21
C PRO A 401 8.98 -1.88 0.72
N ALA A 402 9.01 -3.23 0.74
CA ALA A 402 10.01 -4.03 1.43
C ALA A 402 11.32 -4.19 0.63
N MET A 403 11.35 -3.80 -0.64
CA MET A 403 12.56 -3.82 -1.47
C MET A 403 13.46 -2.62 -1.16
N THR A 404 14.77 -2.86 -1.24
CA THR A 404 15.82 -1.84 -1.10
C THR A 404 16.26 -1.35 -2.49
N LEU A 405 16.84 -0.15 -2.57
CA LEU A 405 17.50 0.36 -3.76
C LEU A 405 18.62 -0.56 -4.22
N LYS A 406 19.30 -1.22 -3.28
CA LYS A 406 20.30 -2.25 -3.58
C LYS A 406 19.70 -3.43 -4.33
N THR A 407 18.60 -4.00 -3.82
CA THR A 407 17.93 -5.13 -4.49
C THR A 407 17.40 -4.74 -5.88
N ALA A 408 16.95 -3.49 -6.05
CA ALA A 408 16.57 -2.97 -7.36
C ALA A 408 17.77 -2.90 -8.32
N LEU A 409 18.91 -2.38 -7.88
CA LEU A 409 20.14 -2.33 -8.69
C LEU A 409 20.69 -3.73 -9.03
N LEU A 410 20.63 -4.67 -8.09
CA LEU A 410 20.99 -6.08 -8.36
C LEU A 410 20.06 -6.72 -9.38
N SER A 411 18.77 -6.37 -9.35
CA SER A 411 17.80 -6.83 -10.35
C SER A 411 18.12 -6.24 -11.74
N LEU A 412 18.56 -4.97 -11.82
CA LEU A 412 19.07 -4.41 -13.07
C LEU A 412 20.34 -5.11 -13.56
N GLN A 413 21.23 -5.51 -12.66
CA GLN A 413 22.42 -6.29 -13.01
C GLN A 413 22.04 -7.70 -13.52
N SER A 414 21.02 -8.34 -12.93
CA SER A 414 20.47 -9.60 -13.43
C SER A 414 19.84 -9.43 -14.81
N LEU A 415 19.17 -8.31 -15.06
CA LEU A 415 18.57 -8.00 -16.36
C LEU A 415 19.63 -7.95 -17.47
N LEU A 416 20.80 -7.34 -17.21
CA LEU A 416 21.94 -7.36 -18.14
C LEU A 416 22.47 -8.77 -18.44
N SER A 417 22.29 -9.71 -17.52
CA SER A 417 22.71 -11.12 -17.70
C SER A 417 21.69 -11.94 -18.49
N SER A 418 20.42 -11.55 -18.45
CA SER A 418 19.30 -12.32 -19.00
C SER A 418 18.30 -11.38 -19.66
N PRO A 419 18.58 -10.94 -20.91
CA PRO A 419 17.67 -10.07 -21.65
C PRO A 419 16.34 -10.75 -21.92
N GLN A 420 15.26 -9.97 -21.94
CA GLN A 420 13.90 -10.41 -22.23
C GLN A 420 13.41 -9.76 -23.54
N PRO A 421 13.78 -10.30 -24.71
CA PRO A 421 13.42 -9.70 -26.00
C PRO A 421 11.91 -9.79 -26.34
N ASP A 422 11.16 -10.66 -25.67
CA ASP A 422 9.71 -10.82 -25.86
C ASP A 422 8.88 -9.70 -25.22
N ASP A 423 9.45 -8.94 -24.27
CA ASP A 423 8.87 -7.72 -23.71
C ASP A 423 9.87 -6.54 -23.72
N PRO A 424 10.13 -5.96 -24.91
CA PRO A 424 11.24 -5.03 -25.06
C PRO A 424 10.86 -3.57 -24.78
N GLN A 425 11.81 -2.84 -24.18
CA GLN A 425 11.79 -1.38 -24.15
C GLN A 425 12.26 -0.77 -25.48
N ASP A 426 13.13 -1.49 -26.19
CA ASP A 426 13.70 -1.09 -27.48
C ASP A 426 13.48 -2.20 -28.53
N ALA A 427 12.49 -2.00 -29.39
CA ALA A 427 12.10 -2.96 -30.41
C ALA A 427 13.20 -3.25 -31.45
N VAL A 428 14.10 -2.30 -31.70
CA VAL A 428 15.20 -2.49 -32.68
C VAL A 428 16.24 -3.42 -32.09
N VAL A 429 16.65 -3.15 -30.85
CA VAL A 429 17.62 -4.00 -30.14
C VAL A 429 17.06 -5.39 -29.90
N ALA A 430 15.78 -5.50 -29.54
CA ALA A 430 15.10 -6.79 -29.35
C ALA A 430 15.03 -7.61 -30.63
N ARG A 431 14.68 -6.99 -31.76
CA ARG A 431 14.69 -7.67 -33.06
C ARG A 431 16.07 -8.19 -33.38
N GLN A 432 17.12 -7.38 -33.20
CA GLN A 432 18.50 -7.82 -33.42
C GLN A 432 18.88 -8.98 -32.50
N CYS A 433 18.50 -8.92 -31.22
CA CYS A 433 18.73 -9.99 -30.25
C CYS A 433 18.10 -11.33 -30.69
N LEU A 434 16.91 -11.29 -31.29
CA LEU A 434 16.22 -12.47 -31.81
C LEU A 434 16.74 -12.97 -33.16
N THR A 435 17.07 -12.06 -34.09
CA THR A 435 17.42 -12.41 -35.47
C THR A 435 18.91 -12.70 -35.69
N ASP A 436 19.79 -11.97 -34.99
CA ASP A 436 21.24 -12.13 -35.08
C ASP A 436 21.90 -11.93 -33.70
N PRO A 437 21.91 -12.98 -32.85
CA PRO A 437 22.52 -12.92 -31.53
C PRO A 437 24.02 -12.57 -31.57
N ALA A 438 24.74 -12.95 -32.63
CA ALA A 438 26.18 -12.69 -32.75
C ALA A 438 26.47 -11.20 -33.04
N GLU A 439 25.68 -10.57 -33.90
CA GLU A 439 25.74 -9.13 -34.12
C GLU A 439 25.27 -8.34 -32.90
N PHE A 440 24.22 -8.79 -32.22
CA PHE A 440 23.79 -8.22 -30.94
C PHE A 440 24.94 -8.20 -29.92
N GLN A 441 25.60 -9.34 -29.69
CA GLN A 441 26.73 -9.43 -28.76
C GLN A 441 27.89 -8.50 -29.15
N ARG A 442 28.24 -8.42 -30.43
CA ARG A 442 29.31 -7.50 -30.91
C ARG A 442 28.95 -6.04 -30.67
N THR A 443 27.71 -5.66 -31.00
CA THR A 443 27.23 -4.28 -30.83
C THR A 443 27.16 -3.89 -29.35
N ALA A 444 26.65 -4.79 -28.50
CA ALA A 444 26.59 -4.58 -27.06
C ALA A 444 27.98 -4.46 -26.41
N ARG A 445 28.97 -5.24 -26.86
CA ARG A 445 30.37 -5.08 -26.41
C ARG A 445 30.95 -3.73 -26.83
N LEU A 446 30.78 -3.35 -28.09
CA LEU A 446 31.26 -2.07 -28.59
C LEU A 446 30.67 -0.89 -27.81
N TRP A 447 29.36 -0.94 -27.52
CA TRP A 447 28.69 0.08 -26.71
C TRP A 447 29.19 0.10 -25.28
N THR A 448 29.45 -1.06 -24.69
CA THR A 448 30.01 -1.17 -23.33
C THR A 448 31.39 -0.52 -23.28
N GLU A 449 32.29 -0.84 -24.22
CA GLU A 449 33.63 -0.25 -24.31
C GLU A 449 33.60 1.27 -24.55
N SER A 450 32.61 1.74 -25.31
CA SER A 450 32.50 3.16 -25.71
C SER A 450 31.81 4.03 -24.66
N PHE A 451 30.82 3.51 -23.93
CA PHE A 451 29.92 4.32 -23.10
C PHE A 451 29.84 3.90 -21.63
N ALA A 452 30.29 2.69 -21.26
CA ALA A 452 30.26 2.19 -19.90
C ALA A 452 31.66 2.20 -19.25
N GLN A 453 32.37 3.33 -19.36
CA GLN A 453 33.68 3.50 -18.75
C GLN A 453 33.58 3.92 -17.29
N GLU A 454 34.54 3.51 -16.47
CA GLU A 454 34.65 3.96 -15.08
C GLU A 454 34.79 5.49 -15.03
N ARG A 455 33.87 6.18 -14.35
CA ARG A 455 34.03 7.60 -14.05
C ARG A 455 35.19 7.74 -13.08
N ARG A 456 36.27 8.33 -13.56
CA ARG A 456 37.38 8.80 -12.75
C ARG A 456 37.31 10.30 -12.65
N ALA A 457 37.62 10.83 -11.47
CA ALA A 457 37.83 12.26 -11.34
C ALA A 457 38.97 12.66 -12.28
N ASP A 458 38.78 13.73 -13.04
CA ASP A 458 39.83 14.30 -13.87
C ASP A 458 41.01 14.64 -12.97
N ALA A 459 42.16 13.99 -13.21
CA ALA A 459 43.34 14.11 -12.35
C ALA A 459 43.84 15.56 -12.25
N ALA A 460 43.61 16.39 -13.28
CA ALA A 460 43.99 17.78 -13.26
C ALA A 460 43.04 18.62 -12.39
N LYS A 461 41.74 18.33 -12.40
CA LYS A 461 40.75 18.98 -11.53
C LYS A 461 40.92 18.55 -10.08
N LEU A 462 41.15 17.26 -9.86
CA LEU A 462 41.43 16.71 -8.55
C LEU A 462 42.69 17.32 -7.95
N GLY A 463 43.75 17.46 -8.76
CA GLY A 463 44.98 18.15 -8.37
C GLY A 463 44.73 19.57 -7.88
N ARG A 464 43.92 20.36 -8.62
CA ARG A 464 43.58 21.74 -8.22
C ARG A 464 42.83 21.81 -6.89
N LEU A 465 41.84 20.94 -6.67
CA LEU A 465 41.12 20.90 -5.39
C LEU A 465 42.02 20.47 -4.23
N THR A 466 42.93 19.52 -4.45
CA THR A 466 43.91 19.14 -3.41
C THR A 466 44.94 20.24 -3.14
N ASP A 467 45.35 21.00 -4.16
CA ASP A 467 46.25 22.16 -4.00
C ASP A 467 45.59 23.29 -3.21
N MET A 468 44.25 23.38 -3.24
CA MET A 468 43.45 24.29 -2.41
C MET A 468 43.32 23.83 -0.95
N GLY A 469 43.90 22.68 -0.59
CA GLY A 469 43.95 22.16 0.78
C GLY A 469 42.83 21.21 1.17
N PHE A 470 41.96 20.81 0.23
CA PHE A 470 40.94 19.81 0.49
C PHE A 470 41.53 18.40 0.53
N ASP A 471 40.99 17.54 1.39
CA ASP A 471 41.36 16.13 1.41
C ASP A 471 41.14 15.49 0.04
N ARG A 472 42.11 14.68 -0.40
CA ARG A 472 42.09 14.07 -1.74
C ARG A 472 40.87 13.16 -1.95
N GLY A 473 40.49 12.40 -0.92
CA GLY A 473 39.30 11.54 -0.99
C GLY A 473 38.01 12.36 -1.06
N ALA A 474 37.92 13.43 -0.28
CA ALA A 474 36.78 14.35 -0.31
C ALA A 474 36.67 15.09 -1.66
N ALA A 475 37.78 15.58 -2.21
CA ALA A 475 37.84 16.27 -3.50
C ALA A 475 37.48 15.33 -4.67
N GLU A 476 37.94 14.09 -4.63
CA GLU A 476 37.59 13.07 -5.61
C GLU A 476 36.10 12.72 -5.57
N ALA A 477 35.54 12.54 -4.37
CA ALA A 477 34.11 12.31 -4.18
C ALA A 477 33.26 13.50 -4.66
N ALA A 478 33.67 14.73 -4.36
CA ALA A 478 32.98 15.95 -4.79
C ALA A 478 32.99 16.11 -6.32
N LEU A 479 34.14 15.87 -6.98
CA LEU A 479 34.24 15.91 -8.44
C LEU A 479 33.39 14.84 -9.12
N LEU A 480 33.36 13.63 -8.58
CA LEU A 480 32.54 12.54 -9.11
C LEU A 480 31.04 12.84 -8.94
N ALA A 481 30.62 13.38 -7.79
CA ALA A 481 29.24 13.77 -7.53
C ALA A 481 28.78 14.94 -8.40
N ALA A 482 29.68 15.89 -8.68
CA ALA A 482 29.44 17.03 -9.57
C ALA A 482 29.53 16.67 -11.07
N GLY A 483 29.66 15.39 -11.43
CA GLY A 483 29.78 14.97 -12.83
C GLY A 483 31.04 15.53 -13.52
N GLY A 484 32.07 15.86 -12.76
CA GLY A 484 33.31 16.47 -13.23
C GLY A 484 33.29 18.00 -13.33
N ASP A 485 32.24 18.67 -12.86
CA ASP A 485 32.21 20.14 -12.73
C ASP A 485 33.04 20.56 -11.49
N GLU A 486 34.11 21.30 -11.74
CA GLU A 486 35.05 21.73 -10.70
C GLU A 486 34.45 22.79 -9.77
N ASN A 487 33.60 23.68 -10.28
CA ASN A 487 32.99 24.74 -9.48
C ASN A 487 31.90 24.17 -8.57
N ALA A 488 31.06 23.29 -9.10
CA ALA A 488 30.06 22.61 -8.28
C ALA A 488 30.70 21.69 -7.23
N ALA A 489 31.82 21.03 -7.56
CA ALA A 489 32.60 20.26 -6.59
C ALA A 489 33.21 21.17 -5.49
N LEU A 490 33.73 22.34 -5.87
CA LEU A 490 34.28 23.31 -4.94
C LEU A 490 33.22 23.90 -4.00
N GLU A 491 32.03 24.25 -4.52
CA GLU A 491 30.90 24.72 -3.72
C GLU A 491 30.47 23.66 -2.68
N ALA A 492 30.38 22.39 -3.09
CA ALA A 492 30.06 21.28 -2.18
C ALA A 492 31.12 21.10 -1.08
N LEU A 493 32.41 21.27 -1.40
CA LEU A 493 33.50 21.18 -0.43
C LEU A 493 33.52 22.34 0.56
N LEU A 494 33.09 23.53 0.14
CA LEU A 494 33.02 24.74 0.96
C LEU A 494 31.73 24.83 1.79
N GLY A 495 30.64 24.19 1.34
CA GLY A 495 29.33 24.22 2.00
C GLY A 495 29.16 23.26 3.19
N GLY A 496 30.11 22.35 3.41
CA GLY A 496 30.10 21.40 4.53
C GLY A 496 30.72 21.99 5.81
N GLY A 497 29.94 22.78 6.55
CA GLY A 497 30.26 23.27 7.90
C GLY A 497 29.11 23.03 8.88
#